data_AF-A0A496AQ55-F1
#
_entry.id   AF-A0A496AQ55-F1
#
_cell.length_a   1.000
_cell.length_b   1.000
_cell.length_c   1.000
_cell.angle_alpha   90.00
_cell.angle_beta   90.00
_cell.angle_gamma   90.00
#
_symmetry.space_group_name_H-M   'P 1'
#
loop_
_entity.id
_entity.type
_entity.pdbx_description
1 polymer ?
#
loop_
_entity_poly.entity_id
_entity_poly.type
_entity_poly.pdbx_seq_one_letter_code
_entity_poly.pdbx_strand_id
1 'polypeptide(L)'
;MENSTTIQEIVERLDKLTPWQQKQILNSVLSFIGEPIRGTPGKELLKFAGTISKEDLEIMKQTIEEGCGMASLSQGQHTKKR
;
A
#
# COMPACT_ATOMS: atom_id res chain seq x y z
N MET A 1 -13.19 -16.14 33.36
CA MET A 1 -13.94 -16.54 32.15
C MET A 1 -14.18 -15.32 31.24
N GLU A 2 -13.18 -14.43 31.05
CA GLU A 2 -13.38 -13.14 30.34
C GLU A 2 -13.07 -13.20 28.83
N ASN A 3 -12.31 -14.19 28.36
CA ASN A 3 -11.82 -14.17 26.97
C ASN A 3 -12.86 -14.61 25.93
N SER A 4 -13.81 -15.47 26.28
CA SER A 4 -14.77 -16.00 25.29
C SER A 4 -15.79 -14.96 24.85
N THR A 5 -16.21 -14.07 25.76
CA THR A 5 -17.16 -12.99 25.46
C THR A 5 -16.54 -11.93 24.56
N THR A 6 -15.27 -11.56 24.81
CA THR A 6 -14.58 -10.54 23.99
C THR A 6 -14.37 -11.01 22.56
N ILE A 7 -13.99 -12.27 22.34
CA ILE A 7 -13.82 -12.81 20.98
C ILE A 7 -15.15 -12.85 20.22
N GLN A 8 -16.25 -13.25 20.89
CA GLN A 8 -17.59 -13.23 20.28
C GLN A 8 -18.02 -11.82 19.88
N GLU A 9 -17.82 -10.84 20.76
CA GLU A 9 -18.13 -9.44 20.49
C GLU A 9 -17.34 -8.87 19.31
N ILE A 10 -16.09 -9.29 19.15
CA ILE A 10 -15.25 -8.88 18.02
C ILE A 10 -15.80 -9.48 16.73
N VAL A 11 -16.10 -10.78 16.71
CA VAL A 11 -16.63 -11.47 15.52
C VAL A 11 -17.96 -10.85 15.08
N GLU A 12 -18.89 -10.59 15.99
CA GLU A 12 -20.18 -9.95 15.68
C GLU A 12 -20.04 -8.54 15.11
N ARG A 13 -18.99 -7.80 15.50
CA ARG A 13 -18.70 -6.49 14.93
C ARG A 13 -18.06 -6.58 13.55
N LEU A 14 -17.16 -7.55 13.35
CA LEU A 14 -16.50 -7.78 12.06
C LEU A 14 -17.50 -8.19 10.97
N ASP A 15 -18.54 -8.93 11.33
CA ASP A 15 -19.57 -9.39 10.39
C ASP A 15 -20.41 -8.24 9.80
N LYS A 16 -20.48 -7.09 10.50
CA LYS A 16 -21.19 -5.89 10.04
C LYS A 16 -20.37 -5.02 9.07
N LEU A 17 -19.09 -5.34 8.87
CA LEU A 17 -18.20 -4.57 8.02
C LEU A 17 -18.30 -5.00 6.55
N THR A 18 -18.09 -4.06 5.64
CA THR A 18 -17.94 -4.39 4.22
C THR A 18 -16.69 -5.26 3.98
N PRO A 19 -16.63 -6.01 2.87
CA PRO A 19 -15.45 -6.84 2.55
C PRO A 19 -14.13 -6.05 2.54
N TRP A 20 -14.17 -4.80 2.09
CA TRP A 20 -13.00 -3.92 2.09
C TRP A 20 -12.56 -3.56 3.52
N GLN A 21 -13.51 -3.17 4.39
CA GLN A 21 -13.24 -2.85 5.80
C GLN A 21 -12.73 -4.06 6.58
N GLN A 22 -13.30 -5.25 6.36
CA GLN A 22 -12.81 -6.49 6.96
C GLN A 22 -11.34 -6.75 6.60
N LYS A 23 -10.97 -6.55 5.33
CA LYS A 23 -9.59 -6.68 4.87
C LYS A 23 -8.64 -5.67 5.52
N GLN A 24 -9.10 -4.43 5.72
CA GLN A 24 -8.31 -3.42 6.44
C GLN A 24 -8.07 -3.84 7.90
N ILE A 25 -9.10 -4.29 8.62
CA ILE A 25 -8.96 -4.77 9.99
C ILE A 25 -8.03 -5.98 10.07
N LEU A 26 -8.16 -6.94 9.15
CA LEU A 26 -7.27 -8.10 9.09
C LEU A 26 -5.80 -7.66 8.93
N ASN A 27 -5.51 -6.74 8.02
CA ASN A 27 -4.15 -6.21 7.85
C ASN A 27 -3.63 -5.53 9.12
N SER A 28 -4.48 -4.79 9.82
CA SER A 28 -4.12 -4.15 11.10
C SER A 28 -3.83 -5.17 12.18
N VAL A 29 -4.63 -6.23 12.31
CA VAL A 29 -4.40 -7.32 13.28
C VAL A 29 -3.11 -8.07 12.96
N LEU A 30 -2.87 -8.39 11.68
CA LEU A 30 -1.62 -9.01 11.21
C LEU A 30 -0.41 -8.14 11.57
N SER A 31 -0.50 -6.83 11.34
CA SER A 31 0.54 -5.88 11.75
C SER A 31 0.71 -5.83 13.27
N PHE A 32 -0.38 -5.90 14.03
CA PHE A 32 -0.38 -5.83 15.50
C PHE A 32 0.33 -7.04 16.11
N ILE A 33 0.14 -8.23 15.55
CA ILE A 33 0.77 -9.48 16.02
C ILE A 33 2.17 -9.71 15.42
N GLY A 34 2.69 -8.74 14.65
CA GLY A 34 4.00 -8.83 14.00
C GLY A 34 4.06 -9.84 12.86
N GLU A 35 2.91 -10.27 12.32
CA GLU A 35 2.87 -11.14 11.16
C GLU A 35 3.20 -10.32 9.91
N PRO A 36 4.12 -10.78 9.04
CA PRO A 36 4.46 -10.05 7.83
C PRO A 36 3.21 -9.88 6.97
N ILE A 37 2.82 -8.62 6.76
CA ILE A 37 1.77 -8.27 5.82
C ILE A 37 2.15 -8.87 4.47
N ARG A 38 1.33 -9.80 3.97
CA ARG A 38 1.55 -10.40 2.66
C ARG A 38 1.29 -9.33 1.60
N GLY A 39 2.36 -8.71 1.13
CA GLY A 39 2.33 -7.88 -0.07
C GLY A 39 1.92 -8.70 -1.30
N THR A 40 1.56 -8.02 -2.38
CA THR A 40 1.35 -8.69 -3.66
C THR A 40 2.71 -9.18 -4.18
N PRO A 41 2.87 -10.47 -4.54
CA PRO A 41 4.11 -10.97 -5.11
C PRO A 41 4.55 -10.14 -6.32
N GLY A 42 5.83 -9.77 -6.39
CA GLY A 42 6.32 -8.91 -7.48
C GLY A 42 6.03 -9.47 -8.89
N LYS A 43 6.02 -10.80 -9.04
CA LYS A 43 5.62 -11.50 -10.27
C LYS A 43 4.20 -11.14 -10.76
N GLU A 44 3.28 -10.86 -9.84
CA GLU A 44 1.90 -10.47 -10.16
C GLU A 44 1.77 -9.00 -10.56
N LEU A 45 2.76 -8.17 -10.20
CA LEU A 45 2.82 -6.76 -10.57
C LEU A 45 3.37 -6.55 -11.99
N LEU A 46 4.06 -7.54 -12.56
CA LEU A 46 4.63 -7.46 -13.92
C LEU A 46 3.57 -7.18 -15.00
N LYS A 47 2.32 -7.58 -14.78
CA LYS A 47 1.20 -7.28 -15.71
C LYS A 47 0.92 -5.78 -15.88
N PHE A 48 1.42 -4.95 -14.97
CA PHE A 48 1.29 -3.49 -15.03
C PHE A 48 2.54 -2.80 -15.61
N ALA A 49 3.59 -3.56 -15.94
CA ALA A 49 4.79 -2.99 -16.55
C ALA A 49 4.46 -2.44 -17.94
N GLY A 50 4.65 -1.13 -18.13
CA GLY A 50 4.38 -0.46 -19.41
C GLY A 50 2.90 -0.28 -19.75
N THR A 51 1.97 -0.44 -18.79
CA THR A 51 0.53 -0.25 -19.05
C THR A 51 0.06 1.20 -19.01
N ILE A 52 0.93 2.14 -18.66
CA ILE A 52 0.59 3.57 -18.65
C ILE A 52 0.62 4.06 -20.10
N SER A 53 -0.50 4.58 -20.59
CA SER A 53 -0.61 5.13 -21.94
C SER A 53 0.20 6.42 -22.10
N LYS A 54 0.47 6.84 -23.34
CA LYS A 54 1.17 8.11 -23.58
C LYS A 54 0.35 9.31 -23.12
N GLU A 55 -0.96 9.20 -23.29
CA GLU A 55 -1.94 10.20 -22.90
C GLU A 55 -1.95 10.35 -21.37
N ASP A 56 -1.98 9.24 -20.63
CA ASP A 56 -1.89 9.26 -19.17
C ASP A 56 -0.55 9.82 -18.68
N LEU A 57 0.56 9.51 -19.38
CA LEU A 57 1.87 10.08 -19.05
C LEU A 57 1.90 11.60 -19.20
N GLU A 58 1.30 12.15 -20.25
CA GLU A 58 1.27 13.61 -20.45
C GLU A 58 0.39 14.29 -19.39
N ILE A 59 -0.75 13.69 -19.03
CA ILE A 59 -1.62 14.19 -17.95
C ILE A 59 -0.88 14.18 -16.61
N MET A 60 -0.18 13.09 -16.29
CA MET A 60 0.63 12.99 -15.06
C MET A 60 1.72 14.07 -15.04
N LYS A 61 2.44 14.24 -16.16
CA LYS A 61 3.48 15.26 -16.31
C LYS A 61 2.94 16.67 -16.09
N GLN A 62 1.86 17.02 -16.78
CA GLN A 62 1.20 18.32 -16.64
C GLN A 62 0.76 18.56 -15.20
N THR A 63 0.13 17.56 -14.55
CA THR A 63 -0.32 17.67 -13.16
C THR A 63 0.84 17.89 -12.18
N ILE A 64 1.99 17.23 -12.40
CA ILE A 64 3.20 17.41 -11.57
C ILE A 64 3.78 18.82 -11.75
N GLU A 65 3.86 19.30 -12.99
CA GLU A 65 4.38 20.62 -13.35
C GLU A 65 3.49 21.75 -12.79
N GLU A 66 2.17 21.62 -12.91
CA GLU A 66 1.18 22.56 -12.37
C GLU A 66 1.13 22.53 -10.83
N GLY A 67 1.36 21.36 -10.23
CA GLY A 67 1.32 21.15 -8.77
C GLY A 67 2.60 21.51 -8.01
N CYS A 68 3.61 22.12 -8.64
CA CYS A 68 4.92 22.43 -8.04
C CYS A 68 5.66 21.18 -7.51
N GLY A 69 5.50 20.04 -8.19
CA GLY A 69 6.11 18.76 -7.80
C GLY A 69 7.57 18.62 -8.24
N MET A 70 8.46 19.52 -7.81
CA MET A 70 9.91 19.25 -7.91
C MET A 70 10.31 18.25 -6.82
N ALA A 71 10.29 16.95 -7.14
CA ALA A 71 11.09 16.01 -6.38
C ALA A 71 12.56 16.36 -6.60
N SER A 72 13.17 17.09 -5.66
CA SER A 72 14.57 17.48 -5.71
C SER A 72 15.45 16.25 -5.96
N LEU A 73 15.95 16.10 -7.19
CA LEU A 73 16.96 15.10 -7.52
C LEU A 73 18.29 15.55 -6.93
N SER A 74 18.45 15.44 -5.60
CA SER A 74 19.77 15.45 -4.99
C SER A 74 20.43 14.09 -5.29
N GLN A 75 21.00 14.00 -6.48
CA GLN A 75 21.90 12.91 -6.86
C GLN A 75 23.07 12.87 -5.87
N GLY A 76 23.09 11.87 -4.99
CA GLY A 76 24.24 11.56 -4.16
C GLY A 76 25.41 11.14 -5.05
N GLN A 77 26.41 12.01 -5.14
CA GLN A 77 27.71 11.70 -5.74
C GLN A 77 28.42 10.65 -4.89
N HIS A 78 28.21 9.36 -5.17
CA HIS A 78 29.12 8.33 -4.70
C HIS A 78 30.41 8.41 -5.52
N THR A 79 31.38 9.18 -5.02
CA THR A 79 32.77 9.13 -5.49
C THR A 79 33.34 7.76 -5.16
N LYS A 80 33.52 6.90 -6.18
CA LYS A 80 34.25 5.66 -6.04
C LYS A 80 35.74 5.98 -6.16
N LYS A 81 36.38 6.24 -5.01
CA LYS A 81 37.84 6.42 -4.89
C LYS A 81 38.53 5.10 -5.29
N ARG A 82 39.35 5.15 -6.33
CA ARG A 82 40.36 4.14 -6.65
C ARG A 82 41.73 4.70 -6.28
#